data_AF-A0A0D0HYT4-F1
#
_entry.id   AF-A0A0D0HYT4-F1
#
_cell.length_a   1.000
_cell.length_b   1.000
_cell.length_c   1.000
_cell.angle_alpha   90.00
_cell.angle_beta   90.00
_cell.angle_gamma   90.00
#
_symmetry.space_group_name_H-M   'P 1'
#
loop_
_entity.id
_entity.type
_entity.pdbx_description
1 polymer ?
#
loop_
_entity_poly.entity_id
_entity_poly.type
_entity_poly.pdbx_seq_one_letter_code
_entity_poly.pdbx_strand_id
1 'polypeptide(L)'
;MSGAMRLSDAALSQAGRKLVEAAAGMLNGGAKRPAVISTISGAGGEVSLYLRGFPVARAALADAAKSSSVAVSAVMEESAALDTAIASALPAGFTLGEGGT
;
A
#
# COMPACT_ATOMS: atom_id res chain seq x y z
N MET A 1 15.33 -19.11 -3.08
CA MET A 1 16.38 -18.17 -2.68
C MET A 1 15.75 -16.80 -2.53
N SER A 2 15.36 -16.45 -1.30
CA SER A 2 14.84 -15.14 -0.95
C SER A 2 15.99 -14.15 -1.02
N GLY A 3 16.05 -13.36 -2.10
CA GLY A 3 16.84 -12.14 -2.07
C GLY A 3 16.37 -11.35 -0.87
N ALA A 4 17.26 -11.15 0.10
CA ALA A 4 16.97 -10.40 1.32
C ALA A 4 16.62 -8.97 0.90
N MET A 5 15.34 -8.75 0.64
CA MET A 5 14.76 -7.44 0.39
C MET A 5 14.85 -6.71 1.73
N ARG A 6 15.96 -5.99 1.93
CA ARG A 6 16.13 -5.06 3.05
C ARG A 6 15.13 -3.91 2.84
N LEU A 7 13.87 -4.19 3.14
CA LEU A 7 12.82 -3.18 3.25
C LEU A 7 13.10 -2.41 4.53
N SER A 8 13.52 -1.15 4.39
CA SER A 8 13.68 -0.25 5.53
C SER A 8 12.31 0.24 5.99
N ASP A 9 12.16 0.53 7.28
CA ASP A 9 10.93 1.12 7.84
C ASP A 9 10.53 2.41 7.14
N ALA A 10 11.52 3.19 6.69
CA ALA A 10 11.29 4.39 5.89
C ALA A 10 10.59 4.06 4.56
N ALA A 11 10.98 2.97 3.89
CA ALA A 11 10.36 2.52 2.65
C ALA A 11 8.94 1.97 2.88
N LEU A 12 8.72 1.21 3.96
CA LEU A 12 7.40 0.70 4.35
C LEU A 12 6.43 1.83 4.72
N SER A 13 6.88 2.81 5.50
CA SER A 13 6.08 3.99 5.86
C SER A 13 5.74 4.84 4.64
N GLN A 14 6.70 5.04 3.73
CA GLN A 14 6.46 5.74 2.47
C GLN A 14 5.47 4.99 1.57
N ALA A 15 5.56 3.66 1.49
CA ALA A 15 4.64 2.84 0.73
C ALA A 15 3.21 2.94 1.29
N GLY A 16 3.04 2.83 2.62
CA GLY A 16 1.75 3.00 3.28
C GLY A 16 1.11 4.36 2.99
N ARG A 17 1.87 5.46 3.12
CA ARG A 17 1.36 6.82 2.79
C ARG A 17 0.92 6.94 1.34
N LYS A 18 1.72 6.43 0.39
CA LYS A 18 1.38 6.47 -1.04
C LYS A 18 0.12 5.65 -1.36
N LEU A 19 -0.10 4.53 -0.69
CA LEU A 19 -1.32 3.73 -0.86
C LEU A 19 -2.56 4.46 -0.36
N VAL A 20 -2.46 5.14 0.79
CA VAL A 20 -3.55 5.96 1.35
C VAL A 20 -3.84 7.17 0.45
N GLU A 21 -2.82 7.88 -0.02
CA GLU A 21 -2.96 9.00 -0.95
C GLU A 21 -3.59 8.55 -2.28
N ALA A 22 -3.16 7.40 -2.82
CA ALA A 22 -3.73 6.82 -4.03
C ALA A 22 -5.21 6.45 -3.82
N ALA A 23 -5.56 5.82 -2.70
CA ALA A 23 -6.96 5.49 -2.38
C ALA A 23 -7.82 6.75 -2.26
N ALA A 24 -7.33 7.79 -1.58
CA ALA A 24 -8.01 9.07 -1.44
C ALA A 24 -8.19 9.77 -2.80
N GLY A 25 -7.16 9.76 -3.65
CA GLY A 25 -7.22 10.29 -5.01
C GLY A 25 -8.17 9.50 -5.92
N MET A 26 -8.26 8.18 -5.74
CA MET A 26 -9.19 7.33 -6.48
C MET A 26 -10.65 7.57 -6.09
N LEU A 27 -10.93 7.89 -4.82
CA LEU A 27 -12.28 8.20 -4.33
C LEU A 27 -12.70 9.65 -4.64
N ASN A 28 -11.78 10.61 -4.46
CA ASN A 28 -12.09 12.05 -4.57
C ASN A 28 -11.79 12.66 -5.95
N GLY A 29 -10.90 12.05 -6.73
CA GLY A 29 -10.50 12.50 -8.07
C GLY A 29 -11.53 12.16 -9.14
N GLY A 30 -12.77 12.63 -8.98
CA GLY A 30 -13.84 12.42 -9.94
C GLY A 30 -13.79 13.43 -11.07
N ALA A 31 -13.06 13.15 -12.16
CA ALA A 31 -13.45 13.72 -13.45
C ALA A 31 -14.91 13.30 -13.69
N LYS A 32 -15.82 14.27 -13.80
CA LYS A 32 -17.25 14.02 -14.03
C LYS A 32 -17.39 13.00 -15.15
N ARG A 33 -18.27 12.00 -14.95
CA ARG A 33 -18.58 11.01 -15.99
C ARG A 33 -18.84 11.76 -17.31
N PRO A 34 -18.07 11.50 -18.38
CA PRO A 34 -18.33 12.12 -19.66
C PRO A 34 -19.78 11.85 -20.05
N ALA A 35 -20.47 12.87 -20.55
CA ALA A 35 -21.83 12.70 -21.05
C ALA A 35 -21.84 11.58 -22.11
N VAL A 36 -22.84 10.71 -22.06
CA VAL A 36 -22.97 9.62 -23.04
C VAL A 36 -23.13 10.25 -24.42
N ILE A 37 -22.14 10.05 -25.29
CA ILE A 37 -22.20 10.53 -26.67
C ILE A 37 -22.96 9.48 -27.48
N SER A 38 -24.03 9.90 -28.16
CA SER A 38 -24.73 9.06 -29.12
C SER A 38 -23.79 8.73 -30.27
N THR A 39 -23.28 7.50 -30.33
CA THR A 39 -22.37 7.06 -31.39
C THR A 39 -23.15 6.62 -32.62
N ILE A 40 -22.78 7.10 -33.82
CA ILE A 40 -23.36 6.66 -35.10
C ILE A 40 -23.22 5.14 -35.32
N SER A 41 -22.23 4.50 -34.71
CA SER A 41 -21.98 3.05 -34.81
C SER A 41 -22.88 2.17 -33.94
N GLY A 42 -23.77 2.73 -33.11
CA GLY A 42 -24.59 1.96 -32.16
C GLY A 42 -23.87 1.47 -30.89
N ALA A 43 -22.56 1.71 -30.75
CA ALA A 43 -21.74 1.31 -29.59
C ALA A 43 -22.04 2.07 -28.28
N GLY A 44 -22.94 3.05 -28.27
CA GLY A 44 -23.26 3.88 -27.11
C GLY A 44 -23.72 3.10 -25.88
N GLY A 45 -24.34 1.92 -26.08
CA GLY A 45 -24.71 1.00 -25.00
C GLY A 45 -23.49 0.38 -24.31
N GLU A 46 -22.52 -0.10 -25.09
CA GLU A 46 -21.26 -0.69 -24.59
C GLU A 46 -20.40 0.36 -23.89
N VAL A 47 -20.30 1.56 -24.46
CA VAL A 47 -19.61 2.71 -23.83
C VAL A 47 -20.28 3.07 -22.50
N SER A 48 -21.61 3.04 -22.44
CA SER A 48 -22.36 3.32 -21.20
C SER A 48 -22.15 2.26 -20.13
N LEU A 49 -22.07 0.98 -20.51
CA LEU A 49 -21.75 -0.13 -19.63
C LEU A 49 -20.32 -0.02 -19.10
N TYR A 50 -19.36 0.25 -19.97
CA TYR A 50 -17.96 0.48 -19.59
C TYR A 50 -17.81 1.65 -18.61
N LEU A 51 -18.45 2.79 -18.90
CA LEU A 51 -18.44 3.95 -18.02
C LEU A 51 -19.15 3.71 -16.66
N ARG A 52 -20.09 2.76 -16.59
CA ARG A 52 -20.72 2.33 -15.33
C ARG A 52 -19.81 1.41 -14.51
N GLY A 53 -18.97 0.61 -15.14
CA GLY A 53 -18.02 -0.27 -14.45
C GLY A 53 -16.83 0.49 -13.84
N PHE A 54 -16.48 1.64 -14.41
CA PHE A 54 -15.29 2.40 -14.00
C PHE A 54 -15.31 2.88 -12.52
N PRO A 55 -16.42 3.43 -11.98
CA PRO A 55 -16.51 3.74 -10.56
C PRO A 55 -16.36 2.52 -9.64
N VAL A 56 -16.90 1.36 -10.05
CA VAL A 56 -16.80 0.11 -9.28
C VAL A 56 -15.36 -0.38 -9.22
N ALA A 57 -14.66 -0.39 -10.37
CA ALA A 57 -13.25 -0.74 -10.43
C ALA A 57 -12.37 0.21 -9.59
N ARG A 58 -12.66 1.51 -9.59
CA ARG A 58 -11.97 2.50 -8.75
C ARG A 58 -12.20 2.27 -7.26
N ALA A 59 -13.44 1.97 -6.86
CA ALA A 59 -13.77 1.66 -5.48
C ALA A 59 -13.05 0.39 -5.00
N ALA A 60 -13.05 -0.66 -5.82
CA ALA A 60 -12.33 -1.90 -5.52
C ALA A 60 -10.82 -1.68 -5.40
N LEU A 61 -10.22 -0.87 -6.28
CA LEU A 61 -8.80 -0.55 -6.21
C LEU A 61 -8.44 0.30 -4.97
N ALA A 62 -9.31 1.25 -4.59
CA ALA A 62 -9.15 2.03 -3.37
C ALA A 62 -9.25 1.14 -2.11
N ASP A 63 -10.17 0.18 -2.11
CA ASP A 63 -10.32 -0.78 -1.02
C ASP A 63 -9.09 -1.71 -0.91
N ALA A 64 -8.59 -2.23 -2.03
CA ALA A 64 -7.37 -3.02 -2.08
C ALA A 64 -6.14 -2.23 -1.59
N ALA A 65 -6.03 -0.94 -1.96
CA ALA A 65 -4.96 -0.07 -1.49
C ALA A 65 -5.05 0.17 0.03
N LYS A 66 -6.27 0.36 0.56
CA LYS A 66 -6.50 0.51 2.00
C LYS A 66 -6.18 -0.77 2.76
N SER A 67 -6.62 -1.93 2.27
CA SER A 67 -6.29 -3.24 2.83
C SER A 67 -4.76 -3.48 2.85
N SER A 68 -4.08 -3.14 1.74
CA SER A 68 -2.62 -3.24 1.65
C SER A 68 -1.91 -2.34 2.65
N SER A 69 -2.42 -1.11 2.88
CA SER A 69 -1.88 -0.21 3.90
C SER A 69 -2.00 -0.80 5.31
N VAL A 70 -3.13 -1.46 5.64
CA VAL A 70 -3.31 -2.09 6.94
C VAL A 70 -2.33 -3.25 7.11
N ALA A 71 -2.14 -4.07 6.08
CA ALA A 71 -1.17 -5.16 6.10
C ALA A 71 0.26 -4.66 6.32
N VAL A 72 0.67 -3.57 5.66
CA VAL A 72 1.99 -2.95 5.86
C VAL A 72 2.15 -2.47 7.30
N SER A 73 1.14 -1.81 7.87
CA SER A 73 1.20 -1.37 9.27
C SER A 73 1.32 -2.54 10.24
N ALA A 74 0.61 -3.64 10.00
CA ALA A 74 0.70 -4.84 10.84
C ALA A 74 2.10 -5.46 10.81
N VAL A 75 2.73 -5.53 9.63
CA VAL A 75 4.11 -6.01 9.49
C VAL A 75 5.10 -5.11 10.24
N MET A 76 4.90 -3.78 10.18
CA MET A 76 5.74 -2.84 10.93
C MET A 76 5.58 -3.01 12.45
N GLU A 77 4.36 -3.24 12.94
CA GLU A 77 4.08 -3.47 14.35
C GLU A 77 4.71 -4.77 14.85
N GLU A 78 4.61 -5.85 14.08
CA GLU A 78 5.23 -7.13 14.38
C GLU A 78 6.78 -7.02 14.37
N SER A 79 7.34 -6.27 13.43
CA SER A 79 8.79 -6.00 13.38
C SER A 79 9.26 -5.21 14.61
N ALA A 80 8.51 -4.18 15.02
CA ALA A 80 8.83 -3.38 16.21
C ALA A 80 8.73 -4.21 17.51
N ALA A 81 7.75 -5.11 17.59
CA ALA A 81 7.62 -6.04 18.71
C ALA A 81 8.80 -7.02 18.77
N LEU A 82 9.24 -7.54 17.61
CA LEU A 82 10.42 -8.37 17.49
C LEU A 82 11.69 -7.62 17.90
N ASP A 83 11.88 -6.39 17.44
CA ASP A 83 13.03 -5.56 17.82
C ASP A 83 13.07 -5.29 19.32
N THR A 84 11.91 -5.03 19.94
CA THR A 84 11.77 -4.86 21.39
C THR A 84 12.12 -6.16 22.13
N ALA A 85 11.64 -7.30 21.64
CA ALA A 85 11.96 -8.61 22.21
C ALA A 85 13.46 -8.90 22.12
N ILE A 86 14.09 -8.64 20.97
CA ILE A 86 15.54 -8.77 20.78
C ILE A 86 16.30 -7.85 21.74
N ALA A 87 15.92 -6.56 21.82
CA ALA A 87 16.55 -5.60 22.73
C ALA A 87 16.41 -6.03 24.20
N SER A 88 15.28 -6.62 24.59
CA SER A 88 15.07 -7.15 25.94
C SER A 88 15.82 -8.46 26.21
N ALA A 89 16.08 -9.24 25.17
CA ALA A 89 16.80 -10.52 25.25
C ALA A 89 18.32 -10.35 25.15
N LEU A 90 18.82 -9.20 24.70
CA LEU A 90 20.22 -8.80 24.85
C LEU A 90 20.39 -8.03 26.17
N PRO A 91 20.74 -8.71 27.29
CA PRO A 91 21.23 -7.99 28.46
C PRO A 91 22.46 -7.17 28.03
N ALA A 92 22.56 -5.94 28.52
CA ALA A 92 23.60 -4.95 28.23
C ALA A 92 25.03 -5.37 28.69
N GLY A 93 25.43 -6.61 28.44
CA GLY A 93 26.60 -7.28 29.02
C GLY A 93 27.49 -8.00 28.01
N PHE A 94 27.34 -7.78 26.71
CA PHE A 94 28.44 -8.08 25.77
C PHE A 94 29.28 -6.83 25.59
N THR A 95 30.19 -6.60 26.54
CA THR A 95 31.46 -5.97 26.19
C THR A 95 32.06 -6.85 25.10
N LEU A 96 32.07 -6.37 23.87
CA LEU A 96 32.88 -6.94 22.82
C LEU A 96 34.31 -6.86 23.35
N GLY A 97 34.85 -7.97 23.86
CA GLY A 97 36.23 -8.01 24.33
C GLY A 97 37.12 -7.50 23.21
N GLU A 98 37.82 -6.39 23.47
CA GLU A 98 38.99 -6.01 22.70
C GLU A 98 39.99 -7.16 22.80
N GLY A 99 39.88 -8.11 21.88
CA GLY A 99 41.01 -8.93 21.50
C GLY A 99 41.92 -8.06 20.64
N GLY A 100 42.99 -7.54 21.23
CA GLY A 100 44.09 -6.94 20.47
C GLY A 100 44.92 -5.88 21.21
N THR A 101 45.66 -6.26 22.25
CA THR A 101 47.10 -6.63 22.22
C THR A 101 47.56 -6.99 23.62
#